data_AF-A0A834HM97-F1
#
_entry.id   AF-A0A834HM97-F1
#
_cell.length_a   1.000
_cell.length_b   1.000
_cell.length_c   1.000
_cell.angle_alpha   90.00
_cell.angle_beta   90.00
_cell.angle_gamma   90.00
#
_symmetry.space_group_name_H-M   'P 1'
#
loop_
_entity.id
_entity.type
_entity.pdbx_description
1 polymer ?
#
loop_
_entity_poly.entity_id
_entity_poly.type
_entity_poly.pdbx_seq_one_letter_code
_entity_poly.pdbx_strand_id
1 'polypeptide(L)'
;MLISVRMRQRSHFMFWKVAETLVYMYLHSKKVDDFTVPHIRCIREKKLRHHHALELVKVLCNEVTKLNPVGVRRIFSSVLQKAKRMGIHEIVEEIILSFPMANFYPNHNGQYTLQDAILWRRERVFNLIYQMDHGIQPRFISNQDKSSNNGLHLAALLGPEQKINLRASAAGAVLQMQRELQWFKVSFLHPHHVKGI
;
A
#
# COMPACT_ATOMS: atom_id res chain seq x y z
N MET A 1 -17.88 56.47 44.12
CA MET A 1 -16.80 55.45 44.21
C MET A 1 -17.29 53.99 44.22
N LEU A 2 -18.60 53.68 44.23
CA LEU A 2 -19.14 52.31 44.38
C LEU A 2 -19.35 51.49 43.10
N ILE A 3 -19.21 52.09 41.91
CA ILE A 3 -19.43 51.41 40.62
C ILE A 3 -18.18 50.62 40.17
N SER A 4 -16.98 51.06 40.57
CA SER A 4 -15.70 50.45 40.16
C SER A 4 -15.43 49.09 40.84
N VAL A 5 -15.83 48.92 42.10
CA VAL A 5 -15.63 47.66 42.86
C VAL A 5 -16.53 46.52 42.33
N ARG A 6 -17.73 46.85 41.86
CA ARG A 6 -18.71 45.87 41.35
C ARG A 6 -18.35 45.34 39.95
N MET A 7 -17.66 46.13 39.13
CA MET A 7 -17.14 45.71 37.81
C MET A 7 -15.95 44.76 37.96
N ARG A 8 -15.05 45.02 38.93
CA ARG A 8 -13.84 44.20 39.16
C ARG A 8 -14.13 42.81 39.73
N GLN A 9 -15.18 42.67 40.54
CA GLN A 9 -15.68 41.36 41.00
C GLN A 9 -16.29 40.52 39.87
N ARG A 10 -17.02 41.16 38.94
CA ARG A 10 -17.61 40.47 37.77
C ARG A 10 -16.55 39.99 36.77
N SER A 11 -15.50 40.77 36.52
CA SER A 11 -14.41 40.33 35.63
C SER A 11 -13.61 39.16 36.20
N HIS A 12 -13.38 39.14 37.52
CA HIS A 12 -12.70 38.02 38.19
C HIS A 12 -13.54 36.73 38.14
N PHE A 13 -14.87 36.84 38.31
CA PHE A 13 -15.79 35.71 38.19
C PHE A 13 -15.87 35.14 36.77
N MET A 14 -15.86 36.01 35.74
CA MET A 14 -15.84 35.58 34.34
C MET A 14 -14.50 34.91 33.97
N PHE A 15 -13.39 35.44 34.49
CA PHE A 15 -12.06 34.84 34.30
C PHE A 15 -11.99 33.43 34.89
N TRP A 16 -12.49 33.23 36.12
CA TRP A 16 -12.53 31.93 36.76
C TRP A 16 -13.40 30.91 36.00
N LYS A 17 -14.56 31.32 35.48
CA LYS A 17 -15.41 30.45 34.65
C LYS A 17 -14.72 30.03 33.35
N VAL A 18 -13.99 30.94 32.70
CA VAL A 18 -13.24 30.63 31.48
C VAL A 18 -12.04 29.73 31.78
N ALA A 19 -11.33 29.98 32.89
CA ALA A 19 -10.24 29.11 33.31
C ALA A 19 -10.74 27.69 33.64
N GLU A 20 -11.88 27.58 34.31
CA GLU A 20 -12.50 26.30 34.66
C GLU A 20 -12.98 25.53 33.43
N THR A 21 -13.59 26.20 32.44
CA THR A 21 -13.96 25.54 31.17
C THR A 21 -12.75 25.12 30.35
N LEU A 22 -11.69 25.93 30.32
CA LEU A 22 -10.44 25.57 29.65
C LEU A 22 -9.73 24.39 30.34
N VAL A 23 -9.73 24.36 31.67
CA VAL A 23 -9.22 23.22 32.45
C VAL A 23 -10.08 21.98 32.20
N TYR A 24 -11.40 22.11 32.16
CA TYR A 24 -12.31 21.01 31.86
C TYR A 24 -12.12 20.47 30.45
N MET A 25 -11.98 21.34 29.44
CA MET A 25 -11.69 20.98 28.06
C MET A 25 -10.30 20.33 27.91
N TYR A 26 -9.28 20.83 28.62
CA TYR A 26 -7.93 20.24 28.62
C TYR A 26 -7.90 18.86 29.29
N LEU A 27 -8.60 18.69 30.42
CA LEU A 27 -8.73 17.41 31.11
C LEU A 27 -9.58 16.40 30.31
N HIS A 28 -10.62 16.84 29.61
CA HIS A 28 -11.38 15.98 28.69
C HIS A 28 -10.57 15.62 27.44
N SER A 29 -9.82 16.56 26.88
CA SER A 29 -8.91 16.30 25.74
C SER A 29 -7.87 15.22 26.09
N LYS A 30 -7.27 15.27 27.29
CA LYS A 30 -6.37 14.20 27.76
C LYS A 30 -7.07 12.87 28.05
N LYS A 31 -8.32 12.88 28.53
CA LYS A 31 -9.11 11.65 28.75
C LYS A 31 -9.52 10.96 27.45
N VAL A 32 -9.70 11.70 26.35
CA VAL A 32 -10.08 11.12 25.05
C VAL A 32 -8.96 10.25 24.46
N ASP A 33 -7.69 10.54 24.77
CA ASP A 33 -6.57 9.67 24.38
C ASP A 33 -6.48 8.40 25.22
N ASP A 34 -6.84 8.46 26.50
CA ASP A 34 -6.77 7.34 27.45
C ASP A 34 -7.98 6.37 27.35
N PHE A 35 -9.09 6.81 26.75
CA PHE A 35 -10.30 6.00 26.52
C PHE A 35 -10.29 5.18 25.23
N THR A 36 -9.17 5.13 24.51
CA THR A 36 -9.10 4.32 23.30
C THR A 36 -9.13 2.84 23.64
N VAL A 37 -10.25 2.19 23.32
CA VAL A 37 -10.40 0.72 23.40
C VAL A 37 -9.12 0.07 22.84
N PRO A 38 -8.49 -0.91 23.52
CA PRO A 38 -7.16 -1.41 23.14
C PRO A 38 -7.02 -1.79 21.67
N HIS A 39 -8.09 -2.31 21.06
CA HIS A 39 -8.19 -2.58 19.63
C HIS A 39 -8.02 -1.33 18.75
N ILE A 40 -8.67 -0.21 19.10
CA ILE A 40 -8.60 1.07 18.36
C ILE A 40 -7.19 1.63 18.45
N ARG A 41 -6.59 1.59 19.64
CA ARG A 41 -5.22 2.03 19.85
C ARG A 41 -4.23 1.23 19.01
N CYS A 42 -4.35 -0.10 19.00
CA CYS A 42 -3.51 -0.98 18.18
C CYS A 42 -3.63 -0.68 16.67
N ILE A 43 -4.85 -0.42 16.16
CA ILE A 43 -5.04 -0.04 14.76
C ILE A 43 -4.37 1.30 14.46
N ARG A 44 -4.54 2.30 15.33
CA ARG A 44 -3.90 3.63 15.17
C ARG A 44 -2.38 3.51 15.16
N GLU A 45 -1.80 2.77 16.11
CA GLU A 45 -0.36 2.53 16.17
C GLU A 45 0.15 1.82 14.91
N LYS A 46 -0.56 0.79 14.42
CA LYS A 46 -0.19 0.11 13.17
C LYS A 46 -0.22 1.06 11.97
N LYS A 47 -1.26 1.89 11.85
CA LYS A 47 -1.36 2.89 10.78
C LYS A 47 -0.24 3.92 10.87
N LEU A 48 0.06 4.41 12.08
CA LEU A 48 1.13 5.37 12.32
C LEU A 48 2.51 4.78 11.97
N ARG A 49 2.79 3.54 12.41
CA ARG A 49 4.02 2.82 12.04
C ARG A 49 4.13 2.62 10.53
N HIS A 50 3.03 2.26 9.87
CA HIS A 50 3.02 2.12 8.41
C HIS A 50 3.27 3.46 7.71
N HIS A 51 2.66 4.55 8.18
CA HIS A 51 2.91 5.90 7.65
C HIS A 51 4.38 6.31 7.80
N HIS A 52 4.97 6.15 8.99
CA HIS A 52 6.40 6.43 9.20
C HIS A 52 7.30 5.55 8.34
N ALA A 53 6.98 4.27 8.18
CA ALA A 53 7.73 3.38 7.31
C ALA A 53 7.68 3.86 5.84
N LEU A 54 6.53 4.34 5.37
CA LEU A 54 6.39 4.89 4.02
C LEU A 54 7.21 6.18 3.84
N GLU A 55 7.18 7.09 4.82
CA GLU A 55 8.00 8.32 4.79
C GLU A 55 9.50 8.00 4.76
N LEU A 56 9.95 6.98 5.50
CA LEU A 56 11.32 6.52 5.41
C LEU A 56 11.65 5.95 4.03
N VAL A 57 10.75 5.20 3.41
CA VAL A 57 10.95 4.67 2.04
C VAL A 57 11.10 5.82 1.03
N LYS A 58 10.30 6.88 1.13
CA LYS A 58 10.42 8.08 0.27
C LYS A 58 11.80 8.72 0.39
N VAL A 59 12.26 8.96 1.62
CA VAL A 59 13.58 9.54 1.88
C VAL A 59 14.68 8.64 1.31
N LEU A 60 14.61 7.33 1.56
CA LEU A 60 15.58 6.38 1.02
C LEU A 60 15.57 6.33 -0.51
N CYS A 61 14.41 6.39 -1.15
CA CYS A 61 14.33 6.43 -2.61
C CYS A 61 15.01 7.70 -3.15
N ASN A 62 14.79 8.85 -2.52
CA ASN A 62 15.45 10.11 -2.88
C ASN A 62 16.98 10.09 -2.66
N GLU A 63 17.48 9.37 -1.65
CA GLU A 63 18.92 9.22 -1.48
C GLU A 63 19.52 8.23 -2.49
N VAL A 64 18.80 7.14 -2.80
CA VAL A 64 19.24 6.16 -3.80
C VAL A 64 19.32 6.78 -5.18
N THR A 65 18.38 7.64 -5.58
CA THR A 65 18.40 8.31 -6.89
C THR A 65 19.61 9.23 -7.11
N LYS A 66 20.25 9.70 -6.03
CA LYS A 66 21.49 10.50 -6.09
C LYS A 66 22.75 9.67 -6.36
N LEU A 67 22.67 8.34 -6.27
CA LEU A 67 23.79 7.45 -6.56
C LEU A 67 24.09 7.42 -8.07
N ASN A 68 25.22 6.81 -8.43
CA ASN A 68 25.50 6.56 -9.84
C ASN A 68 24.46 5.60 -10.48
N PRO A 69 24.25 5.66 -11.81
CA PRO A 69 23.21 4.87 -12.47
C PRO A 69 23.32 3.35 -12.22
N VAL A 70 24.54 2.84 -12.05
CA VAL A 70 24.80 1.43 -11.74
C VAL A 70 24.30 1.06 -10.34
N GLY A 71 24.55 1.92 -9.36
CA GLY A 71 24.11 1.79 -7.97
C GLY A 71 22.59 1.87 -7.84
N VAL A 72 21.98 2.88 -8.46
CA VAL A 72 20.52 3.05 -8.54
C VAL A 72 19.86 1.78 -9.08
N ARG A 73 20.32 1.32 -10.25
CA ARG A 73 19.78 0.11 -10.90
C ARG A 73 19.92 -1.11 -10.01
N ARG A 74 21.08 -1.31 -9.38
CA ARG A 74 21.33 -2.48 -8.52
C ARG A 74 20.42 -2.50 -7.30
N ILE A 75 20.24 -1.36 -6.62
CA ILE A 75 19.41 -1.27 -5.42
C ILE A 75 17.93 -1.40 -5.80
N PHE A 76 17.43 -0.58 -6.71
CA PHE A 76 16.01 -0.59 -7.07
C PHE A 76 15.58 -1.89 -7.73
N SER A 77 16.40 -2.54 -8.55
CA SER A 77 16.02 -3.85 -9.12
C SER A 77 15.80 -4.91 -8.05
N SER A 78 16.69 -4.98 -7.04
CA SER A 78 16.57 -5.92 -5.92
C SER A 78 15.33 -5.63 -5.07
N VAL A 79 15.16 -4.38 -4.65
CA VAL A 79 14.06 -3.97 -3.78
C VAL A 79 12.71 -4.12 -4.49
N LEU A 80 12.61 -3.67 -5.75
CA LEU A 80 11.40 -3.79 -6.56
C LEU A 80 11.01 -5.25 -6.75
N GLN A 81 11.96 -6.15 -7.05
CA GLN A 81 11.66 -7.57 -7.17
C GLN A 81 11.10 -8.15 -5.86
N LYS A 82 11.68 -7.79 -4.71
CA LYS A 82 11.20 -8.26 -3.41
C LYS A 82 9.81 -7.69 -3.08
N ALA A 83 9.59 -6.39 -3.29
CA ALA A 83 8.32 -5.73 -3.03
C ALA A 83 7.19 -6.34 -3.87
N LYS A 84 7.43 -6.57 -5.17
CA LYS A 84 6.50 -7.27 -6.07
C LYS A 84 6.14 -8.65 -5.55
N ARG A 85 7.13 -9.47 -5.20
CA ARG A 85 6.89 -10.82 -4.66
C ARG A 85 6.12 -10.80 -3.35
N MET A 86 6.38 -9.85 -2.47
CA MET A 86 5.68 -9.72 -1.17
C MET A 86 4.31 -9.04 -1.30
N GLY A 87 3.98 -8.45 -2.46
CA GLY A 87 2.70 -7.75 -2.67
C GLY A 87 2.64 -6.36 -2.03
N ILE A 88 3.77 -5.73 -1.71
CA ILE A 88 3.83 -4.42 -1.07
C ILE A 88 3.78 -3.33 -2.14
N HIS A 89 2.57 -3.01 -2.59
CA HIS A 89 2.34 -2.07 -3.70
C HIS A 89 2.82 -0.64 -3.42
N GLU A 90 2.81 -0.19 -2.17
CA GLU A 90 3.22 1.16 -1.78
C GLU A 90 4.72 1.38 -2.05
N ILE A 91 5.56 0.35 -1.82
CA ILE A 91 7.00 0.41 -2.14
C ILE A 91 7.21 0.33 -3.66
N VAL A 92 6.40 -0.47 -4.36
CA VAL A 92 6.46 -0.56 -5.83
C VAL A 92 6.15 0.80 -6.45
N GLU A 93 5.10 1.46 -5.98
CA GLU A 93 4.70 2.80 -6.42
C GLU A 93 5.82 3.80 -6.20
N GLU A 94 6.36 3.88 -4.98
CA GLU A 94 7.39 4.84 -4.62
C GLU A 94 8.66 4.68 -5.48
N ILE A 95 9.09 3.44 -5.73
CA ILE A 95 10.26 3.16 -6.59
C ILE A 95 9.98 3.55 -8.04
N ILE A 96 8.80 3.24 -8.58
CA ILE A 96 8.46 3.56 -9.97
C ILE A 96 8.34 5.08 -10.15
N LEU A 97 7.77 5.80 -9.18
CA LEU A 97 7.71 7.26 -9.21
C LEU A 97 9.11 7.90 -9.12
N SER A 98 9.97 7.37 -8.25
CA SER A 98 11.34 7.86 -8.06
C SER A 98 12.25 7.53 -9.24
N PHE A 99 12.06 6.37 -9.88
CA PHE A 99 12.88 5.90 -11.00
C PHE A 99 12.04 5.09 -12.01
N PRO A 100 11.32 5.77 -12.93
CA PRO A 100 10.38 5.12 -13.85
C PRO A 100 11.00 4.01 -14.72
N MET A 101 12.29 4.12 -15.04
CA MET A 101 13.02 3.11 -15.80
C MET A 101 13.06 1.73 -15.11
N ALA A 102 12.86 1.66 -13.78
CA ALA A 102 12.82 0.41 -13.03
C ALA A 102 11.71 -0.54 -13.51
N ASN A 103 10.59 -0.02 -13.98
CA ASN A 103 9.45 -0.83 -14.43
C ASN A 103 9.82 -1.72 -15.62
N PHE A 104 10.75 -1.25 -16.47
CA PHE A 104 11.18 -1.91 -17.69
C PHE A 104 12.32 -2.90 -17.50
N TYR A 105 12.83 -3.08 -16.28
CA TYR A 105 13.89 -4.05 -16.04
C TYR A 105 13.31 -5.46 -15.86
N PRO A 106 13.65 -6.41 -16.75
CA PRO A 106 13.27 -7.78 -16.55
C PRO A 106 14.03 -8.35 -15.34
N ASN A 107 13.37 -9.25 -14.63
CA ASN A 107 14.00 -10.00 -13.56
C ASN A 107 15.02 -11.03 -14.13
N HIS A 108 15.69 -11.78 -13.25
CA HIS A 108 16.65 -12.81 -13.67
C HIS A 108 16.05 -13.89 -14.60
N ASN A 109 14.74 -14.09 -14.58
CA ASN A 109 14.02 -15.04 -15.44
C ASN A 109 13.54 -14.40 -16.75
N GLY A 110 13.85 -13.13 -17.02
CA GLY A 110 13.36 -12.40 -18.19
C GLY A 110 11.94 -11.85 -18.02
N GLN A 111 11.35 -11.95 -16.82
CA GLN A 111 9.96 -11.55 -16.59
C GLN A 111 9.87 -10.07 -16.21
N TYR A 112 8.89 -9.37 -16.79
CA TYR A 112 8.59 -7.98 -16.46
C TYR A 112 7.70 -7.86 -15.21
N THR A 113 7.57 -6.64 -14.71
CA THR A 113 6.86 -6.30 -13.47
C THR A 113 5.40 -6.80 -13.44
N LEU A 114 4.66 -6.74 -14.55
CA LEU A 114 3.32 -7.33 -14.67
C LEU A 114 3.31 -8.85 -14.58
N GLN A 115 4.28 -9.51 -15.22
CA GLN A 115 4.40 -10.97 -15.23
C GLN A 115 4.73 -11.50 -13.83
N ASP A 116 5.59 -10.81 -13.09
CA ASP A 116 5.82 -11.08 -11.67
C ASP A 116 4.52 -10.95 -10.86
N ALA A 117 3.74 -9.88 -11.08
CA ALA A 117 2.48 -9.68 -10.35
C ALA A 117 1.45 -10.80 -10.61
N ILE A 118 1.37 -11.28 -11.85
CA ILE A 118 0.53 -12.41 -12.26
C ILE A 118 1.02 -13.70 -11.57
N LEU A 119 2.31 -14.04 -11.73
CA LEU A 119 2.89 -15.27 -11.19
C LEU A 119 2.72 -15.37 -9.67
N TRP A 120 2.89 -14.27 -8.95
CA TRP A 120 2.77 -14.21 -7.49
C TRP A 120 1.36 -13.89 -6.99
N ARG A 121 0.38 -13.76 -7.89
CA ARG A 121 -1.03 -13.46 -7.57
C ARG A 121 -1.20 -12.20 -6.71
N ARG A 122 -0.46 -11.13 -7.04
CA ARG A 122 -0.45 -9.86 -6.31
C ARG A 122 -1.34 -8.83 -6.99
N GLU A 123 -2.65 -8.94 -6.74
CA GLU A 123 -3.68 -8.10 -7.35
C GLU A 123 -3.41 -6.59 -7.20
N ARG A 124 -3.07 -6.11 -6.00
CA ARG A 124 -2.82 -4.67 -5.78
C ARG A 124 -1.62 -4.15 -6.58
N VAL A 125 -0.58 -4.97 -6.70
CA VAL A 125 0.60 -4.65 -7.51
C VAL A 125 0.24 -4.66 -8.99
N PHE A 126 -0.53 -5.65 -9.45
CA PHE A 126 -1.04 -5.71 -10.82
C PHE A 126 -1.87 -4.47 -11.15
N ASN A 127 -2.86 -4.12 -10.32
CA ASN A 127 -3.73 -2.97 -10.53
C ASN A 127 -2.95 -1.65 -10.55
N LEU A 128 -1.99 -1.48 -9.64
CA LEU A 128 -1.10 -0.32 -9.62
C LEU A 128 -0.36 -0.16 -10.96
N ILE A 129 0.35 -1.20 -11.41
CA ILE A 129 1.14 -1.14 -12.64
C ILE A 129 0.21 -0.97 -13.86
N TYR A 130 -0.94 -1.62 -13.84
CA TYR A 130 -1.95 -1.52 -14.89
C TYR A 130 -2.45 -0.09 -15.07
N GLN A 131 -2.63 0.65 -13.96
CA GLN A 131 -3.03 2.05 -13.98
C GLN A 131 -1.89 3.00 -14.35
N MET A 132 -0.65 2.68 -13.97
CA MET A 132 0.52 3.54 -14.21
C MET A 132 1.05 3.47 -15.64
N ASP A 133 0.94 2.32 -16.32
CA ASP A 133 1.50 2.16 -17.66
C ASP A 133 0.47 2.50 -18.75
N HIS A 134 0.74 3.60 -19.46
CA HIS A 134 -0.07 4.26 -20.49
C HIS A 134 -0.22 3.46 -21.80
N GLY A 135 -0.59 2.18 -21.71
CA GLY A 135 -0.92 1.33 -22.87
C GLY A 135 0.22 0.45 -23.38
N ILE A 136 1.36 0.35 -22.69
CA ILE A 136 2.44 -0.59 -23.04
C ILE A 136 2.17 -2.01 -22.46
N GLN A 137 1.11 -2.14 -21.64
CA GLN A 137 0.62 -3.35 -20.97
C GLN A 137 0.57 -4.61 -21.87
N PRO A 138 -0.03 -4.57 -23.09
CA PRO A 138 -0.22 -5.78 -23.88
C PRO A 138 1.11 -6.38 -24.35
N ARG A 139 2.14 -5.54 -24.51
CA ARG A 139 3.48 -5.97 -24.91
C ARG A 139 4.17 -6.74 -23.80
N PHE A 140 4.08 -6.27 -22.55
CA PHE A 140 4.71 -6.96 -21.41
C PHE A 140 3.99 -8.25 -21.03
N ILE A 141 2.68 -8.34 -21.23
CA ILE A 141 1.92 -9.58 -21.02
C ILE A 141 2.25 -10.61 -22.11
N SER A 142 2.38 -10.20 -23.37
CA SER A 142 2.66 -11.11 -24.50
C SER A 142 4.12 -11.52 -24.63
N ASN A 143 5.07 -10.72 -24.12
CA ASN A 143 6.49 -11.05 -24.11
C ASN A 143 6.75 -12.39 -23.44
N GLN A 144 7.67 -13.17 -24.01
CA GLN A 144 8.08 -14.45 -23.44
C GLN A 144 9.24 -14.25 -22.46
N ASP A 145 9.15 -14.93 -21.32
CA ASP A 145 10.27 -15.07 -20.40
C ASP A 145 11.34 -16.05 -20.94
N LYS A 146 12.41 -16.28 -20.19
CA LYS A 146 13.50 -17.20 -20.60
C LYS A 146 13.06 -18.65 -20.79
N SER A 147 11.88 -19.02 -20.30
CA SER A 147 11.28 -20.35 -20.44
C SER A 147 10.12 -20.36 -21.44
N SER A 148 10.04 -19.34 -22.31
CA SER A 148 8.98 -19.16 -23.30
C SER A 148 7.57 -19.02 -22.69
N ASN A 149 7.46 -18.65 -21.41
CA ASN A 149 6.17 -18.36 -20.78
C ASN A 149 5.78 -16.89 -20.99
N ASN A 150 4.56 -16.65 -21.44
CA ASN A 150 3.96 -15.31 -21.44
C ASN A 150 3.05 -15.16 -20.21
N GLY A 151 2.45 -13.98 -20.02
CA GLY A 151 1.57 -13.69 -18.88
C GLY A 151 0.39 -14.66 -18.76
N LEU A 152 -0.14 -15.19 -19.87
CA LEU A 152 -1.21 -16.19 -19.85
C LEU A 152 -0.73 -17.54 -19.33
N HIS A 153 0.45 -18.00 -19.78
CA HIS A 153 1.09 -19.20 -19.23
C HIS A 153 1.31 -19.03 -17.71
N LEU A 154 1.82 -17.87 -17.27
CA LEU A 154 2.04 -17.58 -15.85
C LEU A 154 0.75 -17.51 -15.04
N ALA A 155 -0.35 -17.04 -15.63
CA ALA A 155 -1.68 -17.02 -14.99
C ALA A 155 -2.27 -18.42 -14.84
N ALA A 156 -1.94 -19.37 -15.72
CA ALA A 156 -2.34 -20.76 -15.59
C ALA A 156 -1.50 -21.53 -14.55
N LEU A 157 -0.29 -21.05 -14.23
CA LEU A 157 0.54 -21.66 -13.20
C LEU A 157 -0.03 -21.40 -11.80
N LEU A 158 0.09 -22.41 -10.94
CA LEU A 158 -0.11 -22.23 -9.52
C LEU A 158 0.95 -21.28 -8.96
N GLY A 159 0.50 -20.23 -8.29
CA GLY A 159 1.38 -19.26 -7.64
C GLY A 159 2.26 -19.94 -6.58
N PRO A 160 3.47 -19.42 -6.30
CA PRO A 160 4.41 -20.06 -5.38
C PRO A 160 3.83 -20.30 -3.97
N GLU A 161 3.05 -19.36 -3.45
CA GLU A 161 2.36 -19.51 -2.15
C GLU A 161 1.26 -20.59 -2.20
N GLN A 162 0.54 -20.70 -3.33
CA GLN A 162 -0.49 -21.72 -3.53
C GLN A 162 0.13 -23.12 -3.60
N LYS A 163 1.28 -23.28 -4.26
CA LYS A 163 2.04 -24.55 -4.28
C LYS A 163 2.42 -25.03 -2.88
N ILE A 164 2.78 -24.11 -1.99
CA ILE A 164 3.13 -24.43 -0.59
C ILE A 164 1.87 -24.84 0.19
N ASN A 165 0.79 -24.06 0.10
CA ASN A 165 -0.45 -24.32 0.83
C ASN A 165 -1.14 -25.62 0.42
N LEU A 166 -1.09 -25.99 -0.87
CA LEU A 166 -1.63 -27.25 -1.36
C LEU A 166 -0.92 -28.49 -0.82
N ARG A 167 0.42 -28.44 -0.75
CA ARG A 167 1.21 -29.57 -0.26
C ARG A 167 0.99 -29.82 1.23
N ALA A 168 0.49 -28.82 1.96
CA ALA A 168 0.36 -28.88 3.41
C ALA A 168 -0.94 -29.55 3.91
N SER A 169 -2.06 -29.53 3.15
CA SER A 169 -3.34 -30.13 3.60
C SER A 169 -4.44 -30.15 2.53
N ALA A 170 -5.41 -31.07 2.64
CA ALA A 170 -6.65 -31.10 1.86
C ALA A 170 -7.50 -29.81 2.00
N ALA A 171 -7.43 -29.14 3.15
CA ALA A 171 -8.06 -27.82 3.34
C ALA A 171 -7.42 -26.74 2.45
N GLY A 172 -6.13 -26.88 2.11
CA GLY A 172 -5.42 -25.99 1.19
C GLY A 172 -5.97 -26.03 -0.23
N ALA A 173 -6.39 -27.21 -0.70
CA ALA A 173 -6.99 -27.38 -2.03
C ALA A 173 -8.36 -26.71 -2.15
N VAL A 174 -9.21 -26.85 -1.13
CA VAL A 174 -10.54 -26.21 -1.09
C VAL A 174 -10.40 -24.68 -1.06
N LEU A 175 -9.52 -24.13 -0.21
CA LEU A 175 -9.30 -22.69 -0.12
C LEU A 175 -8.68 -22.11 -1.41
N GLN A 176 -7.87 -22.88 -2.13
CA GLN A 176 -7.37 -22.45 -3.43
C GLN A 176 -8.50 -22.36 -4.46
N MET A 177 -9.32 -23.40 -4.61
CA MET A 177 -10.47 -23.36 -5.53
C MET A 177 -11.38 -22.18 -5.23
N GLN A 178 -11.63 -21.89 -3.94
CA GLN A 178 -12.44 -20.75 -3.54
C GLN A 178 -11.81 -19.41 -3.98
N ARG A 179 -10.48 -19.27 -3.86
CA ARG A 179 -9.77 -18.04 -4.27
C ARG A 179 -9.70 -17.89 -5.79
N GLU A 180 -9.45 -18.97 -6.54
CA GLU A 180 -9.46 -18.94 -8.01
C GLU A 180 -10.87 -18.59 -8.54
N LEU A 181 -11.94 -19.09 -7.91
CA LEU A 181 -13.32 -18.70 -8.23
C LEU A 181 -13.58 -17.21 -7.97
N GLN A 182 -13.02 -16.64 -6.90
CA GLN A 182 -13.12 -15.19 -6.65
C GLN A 182 -12.36 -14.38 -7.71
N TRP A 183 -11.16 -14.82 -8.09
CA TRP A 183 -10.38 -14.21 -9.17
C TRP A 183 -11.13 -14.23 -10.50
N PHE A 184 -11.75 -15.36 -10.85
CA PHE A 184 -12.57 -15.47 -12.06
C PHE A 184 -13.74 -14.49 -12.05
N LYS A 185 -14.48 -14.39 -10.93
CA LYS A 185 -15.60 -13.44 -10.80
C LYS A 185 -15.16 -11.98 -10.97
N VAL A 186 -14.06 -11.57 -10.33
CA VAL A 186 -13.57 -10.19 -10.44
C VAL A 186 -13.10 -9.87 -11.87
N SER A 187 -12.46 -10.84 -12.54
CA SER A 187 -11.92 -10.65 -13.89
C SER A 187 -13.00 -10.63 -14.99
N PHE A 188 -14.09 -11.37 -14.81
CA PHE A 188 -15.16 -11.52 -15.81
C PHE A 188 -16.44 -10.73 -15.51
N LEU A 189 -16.59 -10.14 -14.32
CA LEU A 189 -17.71 -9.22 -14.01
C LEU A 189 -17.39 -7.74 -14.27
N HIS A 190 -16.20 -7.42 -14.79
CA HIS A 190 -15.93 -6.12 -15.41
C HIS A 190 -15.55 -6.24 -16.89
N PRO A 191 -16.54 -6.48 -17.75
CA PRO A 191 -16.52 -5.88 -19.08
C PRO A 191 -17.85 -5.16 -19.37
N HIS A 192 -17.73 -3.88 -19.76
CA HIS A 192 -18.76 -3.03 -20.37
C HIS A 192 -19.91 -2.50 -19.49
N HIS A 193 -19.72 -1.30 -18.91
CA HIS A 193 -20.77 -0.27 -18.92
C HIS A 193 -20.19 1.14 -18.73
N VAL A 194 -19.66 1.72 -19.80
CA VAL A 194 -19.83 3.16 -20.07
C VAL A 194 -20.27 3.27 -21.53
N LYS A 195 -21.59 3.16 -21.74
CA LYS A 195 -22.26 3.79 -22.88
C LYS A 195 -22.61 5.21 -22.46
N GLY A 196 -22.42 6.13 -23.39
CA GLY A 196 -22.24 7.55 -23.14
C GLY A 196 -23.42 8.33 -22.57
N ILE A 197 -23.07 9.57 -22.22
CA ILE A 197 -23.82 10.79 -22.52
C ILE A 197 -22.78 11.76 -23.08
#